data_AF-A0A958EVF7-F1
#
_entry.id   AF-A0A958EVF7-F1
#
_cell.length_a   1.000
_cell.length_b   1.000
_cell.length_c   1.000
_cell.angle_alpha   90.00
_cell.angle_beta   90.00
_cell.angle_gamma   90.00
#
_symmetry.space_group_name_H-M   'P 1'
#
loop_
_entity.id
_entity.type
_entity.pdbx_description
1 polymer ?
#
loop_
_entity_poly.entity_id
_entity_poly.type
_entity_poly.pdbx_seq_one_letter_code
_entity_poly.pdbx_strand_id
1 'polypeptide(L)'
;MKKLISAKTIEQSYSNGNLQLEVNLSESIVTPQAQTMAEQLGVQIVEKKVQTKISYSDFQKIVEMVSRHFAGGKFSRAKIEKAVKEILDAEH
;
A
#
# COMPACT_ATOMS: atom_id res chain seq x y z
N MET A 1 16.59 -9.95 -0.72
CA MET A 1 16.42 -10.98 0.32
C MET A 1 15.06 -10.76 0.96
N LYS A 2 14.24 -11.81 1.15
CA LYS A 2 12.90 -11.66 1.76
C LYS A 2 13.00 -11.54 3.29
N LYS A 3 12.10 -10.76 3.89
CA LYS A 3 11.99 -10.58 5.35
C LYS A 3 11.31 -11.79 5.99
N LEU A 4 11.88 -12.36 7.03
CA LEU A 4 11.26 -13.47 7.76
C LEU A 4 10.33 -12.95 8.87
N ILE A 5 9.07 -13.39 8.87
CA ILE A 5 8.12 -13.17 9.96
C ILE A 5 8.02 -14.45 10.77
N SER A 6 8.55 -14.40 12.00
CA SER A 6 8.64 -15.54 12.90
C SER A 6 7.67 -15.41 14.08
N ALA A 7 7.49 -16.48 14.87
CA ALA A 7 6.70 -16.43 16.10
C ALA A 7 7.16 -15.30 17.05
N LYS A 8 8.48 -15.04 17.14
CA LYS A 8 9.04 -13.93 17.93
C LYS A 8 8.56 -12.57 17.44
N THR A 9 8.37 -12.40 16.13
CA THR A 9 7.83 -11.16 15.55
C THR A 9 6.38 -10.93 15.97
N ILE A 10 5.58 -11.99 16.03
CA ILE A 10 4.19 -11.93 16.50
C ILE A 10 4.14 -11.60 18.00
N GLU A 11 4.95 -12.29 18.81
CA GLU A 11 5.05 -12.06 20.26
C GLU A 11 5.46 -10.62 20.59
N GLN A 12 6.42 -10.06 19.84
CA GLN A 12 6.81 -8.66 19.98
C GLN A 12 5.68 -7.70 19.58
N SER A 13 4.96 -7.99 18.49
CA SER A 13 3.81 -7.19 18.07
C SER A 13 2.73 -7.17 19.15
N TYR A 14 2.40 -8.33 19.69
CA TYR A 14 1.42 -8.49 20.77
C TYR A 14 1.87 -7.80 22.06
N SER A 15 3.14 -7.94 22.45
CA SER A 15 3.71 -7.28 23.64
C SER A 15 3.68 -5.75 23.54
N ASN A 16 3.70 -5.22 22.32
CA ASN A 16 3.54 -3.79 22.04
C ASN A 16 2.07 -3.34 21.97
N GLY A 17 1.11 -4.23 22.26
CA GLY A 17 -0.33 -3.95 22.21
C GLY A 17 -0.94 -3.98 20.80
N ASN A 18 -0.19 -4.43 19.79
CA ASN A 18 -0.70 -4.49 18.41
C ASN A 18 -1.38 -5.84 18.15
N LEU A 19 -2.69 -5.80 17.94
CA LEU A 19 -3.50 -6.95 17.51
C LEU A 19 -3.48 -7.16 16.00
N GLN A 20 -2.80 -6.30 15.24
CA GLN A 20 -2.61 -6.44 13.80
C GLN A 20 -1.14 -6.24 13.44
N LEU A 21 -0.63 -7.13 12.59
CA LEU A 21 0.70 -7.04 12.02
C LEU A 21 0.58 -6.85 10.51
N GLU A 22 0.92 -5.66 10.02
CA GLU A 22 1.03 -5.38 8.60
C GLU A 22 2.31 -5.98 8.02
N VAL A 23 2.16 -6.83 7.00
CA VAL A 23 3.26 -7.51 6.32
C VAL A 23 3.13 -7.31 4.82
N ASN A 24 4.22 -6.99 4.14
CA ASN A 24 4.27 -7.08 2.69
C ASN A 24 4.59 -8.54 2.31
N LEU A 25 3.59 -9.34 1.93
CA LEU A 25 3.77 -10.78 1.64
C LEU A 25 4.61 -11.01 0.38
N SER A 26 4.70 -10.05 -0.54
CA SER A 26 5.60 -10.17 -1.70
C SER A 26 7.08 -10.17 -1.28
N GLU A 27 7.39 -9.39 -0.25
CA GLU A 27 8.74 -9.21 0.31
C GLU A 27 9.02 -10.06 1.55
N SER A 28 8.02 -10.77 2.08
CA SER A 28 8.12 -11.49 3.35
C SER A 28 7.81 -12.98 3.24
N ILE A 29 8.32 -13.76 4.19
CA ILE A 29 8.00 -15.17 4.39
C ILE A 29 7.45 -15.30 5.79
N VAL A 30 6.19 -15.75 5.92
CA VAL A 30 5.57 -16.04 7.22
C VAL A 30 5.82 -17.51 7.55
N THR A 31 6.42 -17.79 8.70
CA THR A 31 6.65 -19.18 9.11
C THR A 31 5.37 -19.81 9.65
N PRO A 32 5.20 -21.15 9.57
CA PRO A 32 4.07 -21.84 10.17
C PRO A 32 3.92 -21.55 11.67
N GLN A 33 5.03 -21.47 12.39
CA GLN A 33 5.03 -21.14 13.83
C GLN A 33 4.51 -19.71 14.09
N ALA A 34 4.75 -18.78 13.17
CA ALA A 34 4.21 -17.43 13.27
C ALA A 34 2.68 -17.43 13.08
N GLN A 35 2.16 -18.22 12.14
CA GLN A 35 0.71 -18.37 11.95
C GLN A 35 0.04 -18.95 13.20
N THR A 36 0.56 -20.06 13.74
CA THR A 36 0.02 -20.66 14.97
C THR A 36 0.05 -19.68 16.15
N MET A 37 1.15 -18.94 16.32
CA MET A 37 1.26 -17.94 17.38
C MET A 37 0.26 -16.79 17.20
N ALA A 38 0.05 -16.34 15.96
CA ALA A 38 -0.88 -15.27 15.63
C ALA A 38 -2.33 -15.69 15.96
N GLU A 39 -2.72 -16.93 15.63
CA GLU A 39 -4.01 -17.50 16.02
C GLU A 39 -4.18 -17.59 17.54
N GLN A 40 -3.16 -18.07 18.26
CA GLN A 40 -3.19 -18.22 19.72
C GLN A 40 -3.32 -16.87 20.46
N LEU A 41 -2.64 -15.83 19.97
CA LEU A 41 -2.63 -14.50 20.58
C LEU A 41 -3.73 -13.58 20.04
N GLY A 42 -4.52 -14.03 19.05
CA GLY A 42 -5.53 -13.21 18.39
C GLY A 42 -4.93 -12.05 17.57
N VAL A 43 -3.69 -12.16 17.11
CA VAL A 43 -3.04 -11.18 16.25
C VAL A 43 -3.38 -11.49 14.79
N GLN A 44 -3.89 -10.51 14.06
CA GLN A 44 -4.16 -10.67 12.63
C GLN A 44 -2.93 -10.30 11.81
N ILE A 45 -2.49 -11.21 10.94
CA ILE A 45 -1.46 -10.90 9.93
C ILE A 45 -2.20 -10.37 8.70
N VAL A 46 -1.98 -9.11 8.36
CA VAL A 46 -2.67 -8.44 7.24
C VAL A 46 -1.66 -8.03 6.18
N GLU A 47 -2.04 -8.16 4.91
CA GLU A 47 -1.23 -7.63 3.81
C GLU A 47 -1.18 -6.11 3.94
N LYS A 48 0.02 -5.55 3.96
CA LYS A 48 0.21 -4.11 3.88
C LYS A 48 -0.29 -3.65 2.52
N LYS A 49 -1.48 -3.04 2.48
CA LYS A 49 -1.91 -2.28 1.31
C LYS A 49 -0.83 -1.22 1.06
N VAL A 50 -0.07 -1.39 -0.02
CA VAL A 50 0.84 -0.35 -0.49
C VAL A 50 -0.07 0.77 -0.97
N GLN A 51 -0.36 1.75 -0.10
CA GLN A 51 -0.77 3.06 -0.59
C GLN A 51 0.42 3.56 -1.39
N THR A 52 0.32 3.45 -2.72
CA THR A 52 1.14 4.21 -3.64
C THR A 52 0.82 5.68 -3.39
N LYS A 53 1.47 6.26 -2.37
CA LYS A 53 1.46 7.70 -2.15
C LYS A 53 2.20 8.32 -3.33
N ILE A 54 1.45 8.62 -4.38
CA ILE A 54 1.95 9.38 -5.51
C ILE A 54 2.38 10.74 -4.95
N SER A 55 3.65 11.09 -5.16
CA SER A 55 4.14 12.39 -4.77
C SER A 55 3.41 13.48 -5.57
N TYR A 56 3.25 14.68 -5.01
CA TYR A 56 2.65 15.80 -5.77
C TYR A 56 3.42 16.07 -7.07
N SER A 57 4.73 15.86 -7.09
CA SER A 57 5.54 15.95 -8.31
C SER A 57 5.19 14.91 -9.36
N ASP A 58 4.94 13.66 -8.97
CA ASP A 58 4.56 12.62 -9.93
C ASP A 58 3.15 12.83 -10.44
N PHE A 59 2.24 13.30 -9.60
CA PHE A 59 0.90 13.75 -10.02
C PHE A 59 0.99 14.85 -11.08
N GLN A 60 1.81 15.89 -10.85
CA GLN A 60 1.99 16.98 -11.83
C GLN A 60 2.59 16.48 -13.15
N LYS A 61 3.56 15.55 -13.10
CA LYS A 61 4.11 14.93 -14.32
C LYS A 61 3.07 14.16 -15.11
N ILE A 62 2.22 13.37 -14.43
CA ILE A 62 1.13 12.62 -15.08
C ILE A 62 0.15 13.60 -15.74
N VAL A 63 -0.27 14.65 -15.03
CA VAL A 63 -1.16 15.69 -15.56
C VAL A 63 -0.56 16.37 -16.79
N GLU A 64 0.74 16.69 -16.77
CA GLU A 64 1.43 17.27 -17.92
C GLU A 64 1.53 16.31 -19.10
N MET A 65 1.87 15.04 -18.87
CA MET A 65 1.94 14.02 -19.93
C MET A 65 0.58 13.84 -20.60
N VAL A 66 -0.48 13.71 -19.80
CA VAL A 66 -1.86 13.58 -20.29
C VAL A 66 -2.26 14.84 -21.06
N SER A 67 -1.97 16.03 -20.52
CA SER A 67 -2.28 17.31 -21.19
C SER A 67 -1.58 17.44 -22.55
N ARG A 68 -0.31 17.01 -22.64
CA ARG A 68 0.45 17.00 -23.91
C ARG A 68 -0.07 15.96 -24.90
N HIS A 69 -0.49 14.79 -24.42
CA HIS A 69 -1.05 13.74 -25.27
C HIS A 69 -2.41 14.15 -25.87
N PHE A 70 -3.23 14.87 -25.09
CA PHE A 70 -4.51 15.41 -25.53
C PHE A 70 -4.42 16.86 -26.06
N ALA A 71 -3.23 17.27 -26.55
CA ALA A 71 -3.00 18.59 -27.16
C ALA A 71 -3.77 18.74 -28.48
N GLY A 72 -5.08 18.88 -28.35
CA GLY A 72 -6.09 19.04 -29.40
C GLY A 72 -7.38 19.69 -28.86
N GLY A 73 -7.31 20.31 -27.67
CA GLY A 73 -8.31 21.28 -27.20
C GLY A 73 -9.58 20.73 -26.54
N LYS A 74 -9.74 19.41 -26.37
CA LYS A 74 -11.01 18.87 -25.81
C LYS A 74 -11.12 18.88 -24.29
N PHE A 75 -10.01 18.97 -23.57
CA PHE A 75 -10.02 18.88 -22.10
C PHE A 75 -9.18 19.99 -21.46
N SER A 76 -9.79 20.71 -20.51
CA SER A 76 -9.09 21.65 -19.65
C SER A 76 -8.21 20.92 -18.64
N ARG A 77 -7.07 21.52 -18.26
CA ARG A 77 -6.16 20.99 -17.21
C ARG A 77 -6.90 20.56 -15.94
N ALA A 78 -7.85 21.37 -15.47
CA ALA A 78 -8.65 21.06 -14.27
C ALA A 78 -9.46 19.76 -14.38
N LYS A 79 -9.94 19.39 -15.59
CA LYS A 79 -10.66 18.13 -15.81
C LYS A 79 -9.71 16.93 -15.76
N ILE A 80 -8.49 17.11 -16.28
CA ILE A 80 -7.43 16.10 -16.25
C ILE A 80 -6.99 15.86 -14.80
N GLU A 81 -6.73 16.93 -14.04
CA GLU A 81 -6.37 16.85 -12.62
C GLU A 81 -7.43 16.11 -11.80
N LYS A 82 -8.72 16.42 -12.03
CA LYS A 82 -9.82 15.73 -11.37
C LYS A 82 -9.86 14.24 -11.70
N ALA A 83 -9.73 13.88 -12.98
CA ALA A 83 -9.77 12.48 -13.41
C ALA A 83 -8.57 11.67 -12.87
N VAL A 84 -7.36 12.25 -12.90
CA VAL A 84 -6.17 11.61 -12.32
C VAL A 84 -6.37 11.40 -10.83
N LYS A 85 -6.91 12.38 -10.11
CA LYS A 85 -7.17 12.25 -8.67
C LYS A 85 -8.20 11.17 -8.35
N GLU A 86 -9.30 11.10 -9.10
CA GLU A 86 -10.32 10.07 -8.92
C GLU A 86 -9.77 8.66 -9.15
N ILE A 87 -8.90 8.45 -10.14
CA ILE A 87 -8.25 7.15 -10.38
C ILE A 87 -7.35 6.77 -9.20
N LEU A 88 -6.56 7.73 -8.69
CA LEU A 88 -5.68 7.48 -7.55
C LEU A 88 -6.45 7.18 -6.27
N ASP A 89 -7.56 7.88 -6.03
CA ASP A 89 -8.42 7.67 -4.87
C ASP A 89 -9.23 6.37 -4.99
N ALA A 90 -9.55 5.90 -6.21
CA ALA A 90 -10.31 4.66 -6.45
C ALA A 90 -9.49 3.37 -6.30
N GLU A 91 -8.15 3.44 -6.32
CA GLU A 91 -7.27 2.28 -6.08
C GLU A 91 -7.00 2.00 -4.58
N HIS A 92 -7.63 2.77 -3.66
CA HIS A 92 -7.44 2.65 -2.21
C HIS A 92 -8.61 1.93 -1.51
#